data_AF-A0A914MM21-F1
#
_entry.id   AF-A0A914MM21-F1
#
_cell.length_a   1.000
_cell.length_b   1.000
_cell.length_c   1.000
_cell.angle_alpha   90.00
_cell.angle_beta   90.00
_cell.angle_gamma   90.00
#
_symmetry.space_group_name_H-M   'P 1'
#
loop_
_entity.id
_entity.type
_entity.pdbx_description
1 polymer ?
#
loop_
_entity_poly.entity_id
_entity_poly.type
_entity_poly.pdbx_seq_one_letter_code
_entity_poly.pdbx_strand_id
1 'polypeptide(L)'
;MKNKEVNVHKEKGKNSSIFREKEFVERPSLLEKHFNAENGQYLELYNFFLAVFILAVMGTWLHDFYIYGNPLHHLWLFRWNFIQFPQTMLIWLIMFLSTLIFPFYLFNFKTTTFINFWLFIFIYCLYQVGLFYFSLKALFWLELRGACCFVITCENTRIAMKVHSFVRENFCTTLAKLSSKTTEQSCDNVKNSDASEGVANSQNSTNTPSLTHFVYFMFCPALLYRHSYPMSQTRSWRKVFNHFLHCLASIYAVNISFTQVVIPLFSRIQYGEDGLYLVLLTAIFPSIIPGSVCLFIGIFYGLLHSWLSMFAEAMYFADRHFYSNWWSSRNMAYYYRSWNLVVHEWLYTYIYRDISNLLGSTTFGNALAQMSVFFISAVFHEYWFTVSLRMFYPIIFFLYFVIGGIIFLLSNLIKKPSSTWNVVLWWNLMLGTGIFFACYASEWYARQKCSKIYENNLLDLLIPRVWDCQHRLK
;
A
#
# COMPACT_ATOMS: atom_id res chain seq x y z
N MET A 1 9.75 -53.93 18.33
CA MET A 1 9.37 -52.65 18.96
C MET A 1 8.84 -51.71 17.88
N LYS A 2 7.51 -51.70 17.70
CA LYS A 2 6.77 -50.80 16.81
C LYS A 2 5.95 -49.88 17.70
N ASN A 3 6.12 -48.57 17.55
CA ASN A 3 5.45 -47.55 18.35
C ASN A 3 3.96 -47.47 18.01
N LYS A 4 3.14 -47.42 19.06
CA LYS A 4 1.68 -47.28 19.04
C LYS A 4 1.30 -45.89 18.54
N GLU A 5 0.47 -45.85 17.49
CA GLU A 5 -0.32 -44.69 17.13
C GLU A 5 -1.44 -44.48 18.16
N VAL A 6 -1.50 -43.28 18.75
CA VAL A 6 -2.62 -42.83 19.57
C VAL A 6 -3.57 -42.08 18.64
N ASN A 7 -4.70 -42.72 18.32
CA ASN A 7 -5.82 -42.13 17.61
C ASN A 7 -6.50 -41.08 18.50
N VAL A 8 -6.39 -39.80 18.13
CA VAL A 8 -7.25 -38.74 18.65
C VAL A 8 -8.45 -38.61 17.72
N HIS A 9 -9.61 -39.06 18.21
CA HIS A 9 -10.90 -38.90 17.55
C HIS A 9 -11.18 -37.42 17.27
N LYS A 10 -11.31 -37.08 15.97
CA LYS A 10 -11.92 -35.83 15.50
C LYS A 10 -13.44 -35.93 15.68
N GLU A 11 -13.97 -35.29 16.70
CA GLU A 11 -15.39 -34.95 16.73
C GLU A 11 -15.69 -33.91 15.65
N LYS A 12 -16.66 -34.23 14.80
CA LYS A 12 -17.18 -33.36 13.73
C LYS A 12 -18.06 -32.27 14.34
N GLY A 13 -17.44 -31.17 14.77
CA GLY A 13 -18.11 -29.89 15.00
C GLY A 13 -18.23 -29.09 13.69
N LYS A 14 -19.38 -28.44 13.47
CA LYS A 14 -19.72 -27.55 12.33
C LYS A 14 -18.50 -26.87 11.69
N ASN A 15 -18.30 -27.11 10.39
CA ASN A 15 -17.37 -26.39 9.52
C ASN A 15 -17.75 -24.89 9.44
N SER A 16 -17.32 -24.10 10.43
CA SER A 16 -16.96 -22.71 10.14
C SER A 16 -15.56 -22.76 9.55
N SER A 17 -15.35 -22.20 8.36
CA SER A 17 -14.00 -22.02 7.84
C SER A 17 -13.25 -21.11 8.82
N ILE A 18 -12.36 -21.67 9.62
CA ILE A 18 -11.56 -20.90 10.58
C ILE A 18 -10.63 -19.99 9.76
N PHE A 19 -11.04 -18.74 9.56
CA PHE A 19 -10.19 -17.73 8.95
C PHE A 19 -9.00 -17.47 9.87
N ARG A 20 -7.80 -17.47 9.31
CA ARG A 20 -6.58 -17.24 10.10
C ARG A 20 -6.49 -15.78 10.48
N GLU A 21 -6.39 -15.50 11.78
CA GLU A 21 -6.14 -14.15 12.26
C GLU A 21 -4.64 -13.84 12.29
N LYS A 22 -4.29 -12.56 12.14
CA LYS A 22 -2.90 -12.13 12.30
C LYS A 22 -2.54 -12.03 13.77
N GLU A 23 -1.51 -12.78 14.13
CA GLU A 23 -0.76 -12.65 15.37
C GLU A 23 0.50 -11.81 15.13
N PHE A 24 0.68 -10.78 15.94
CA PHE A 24 1.88 -9.95 15.91
C PHE A 24 2.94 -10.60 16.79
N VAL A 25 4.11 -10.88 16.20
CA VAL A 25 5.24 -11.53 16.86
C VAL A 25 6.48 -10.68 16.65
N GLU A 26 7.36 -10.62 17.64
CA GLU A 26 8.68 -9.97 17.50
C GLU A 26 9.53 -10.73 16.47
N ARG A 27 9.87 -10.04 15.37
CA ARG A 27 10.70 -10.59 14.30
C ARG A 27 11.35 -9.48 13.47
N PRO A 28 12.62 -9.64 13.05
CA PRO A 28 13.29 -8.68 12.19
C PRO A 28 12.74 -8.72 10.77
N SER A 29 13.04 -7.68 9.99
CA SER A 29 12.69 -7.65 8.57
C SER A 29 13.56 -8.65 7.78
N LEU A 30 13.00 -9.21 6.71
CA LEU A 30 13.67 -10.27 5.95
C LEU A 30 14.98 -9.78 5.29
N LEU A 31 15.00 -8.57 4.72
CA LEU A 31 16.22 -8.01 4.13
C LEU A 31 17.27 -7.65 5.19
N GLU A 32 16.88 -7.21 6.39
CA GLU A 32 17.85 -6.96 7.47
C GLU A 32 18.58 -8.25 7.86
N LYS A 33 17.88 -9.39 7.83
CA LYS A 33 18.51 -10.70 8.02
C LYS A 33 19.46 -11.07 6.86
N HIS A 34 19.07 -10.81 5.62
CA HIS A 34 19.84 -11.19 4.44
C HIS A 34 21.05 -10.28 4.16
N PHE A 35 20.99 -9.02 4.55
CA PHE A 35 22.05 -8.02 4.36
C PHE A 35 22.87 -7.79 5.63
N ASN A 36 22.73 -8.64 6.64
CA ASN A 36 23.52 -8.54 7.86
C ASN A 36 25.01 -8.81 7.55
N ALA A 37 25.91 -8.03 8.16
CA ALA A 37 27.35 -8.13 7.92
C ALA A 37 27.96 -9.46 8.41
N GLU A 38 27.39 -10.05 9.46
CA GLU A 38 27.98 -11.24 10.10
C GLU A 38 27.60 -12.56 9.41
N ASN A 39 26.36 -12.67 8.90
CA ASN A 39 25.79 -13.93 8.38
C ASN A 39 24.81 -13.71 7.20
N GLY A 40 24.89 -12.56 6.52
CA GLY A 40 23.97 -12.20 5.45
C GLY A 40 24.26 -12.94 4.15
N GLN A 41 23.32 -13.79 3.72
CA GLN A 41 23.44 -14.58 2.48
C GLN A 41 23.54 -13.74 1.20
N TYR A 42 23.13 -12.46 1.22
CA TYR A 42 23.05 -11.62 0.03
C TYR A 42 23.76 -10.27 0.21
N LEU A 43 24.74 -10.20 1.12
CA LEU A 43 25.50 -8.97 1.37
C LEU A 43 26.26 -8.51 0.10
N GLU A 44 26.80 -9.43 -0.70
CA GLU A 44 27.50 -9.05 -1.93
C GLU A 44 26.58 -8.36 -2.93
N LEU A 45 25.33 -8.82 -3.04
CA LEU A 45 24.31 -8.22 -3.91
C LEU A 45 23.98 -6.79 -3.47
N TYR A 46 23.84 -6.56 -2.16
CA TYR A 46 23.64 -5.22 -1.61
C TYR A 46 24.81 -4.30 -1.96
N ASN A 47 26.05 -4.76 -1.73
CA ASN A 47 27.25 -3.98 -2.02
C ASN A 47 27.40 -3.69 -3.52
N PHE A 48 27.04 -4.64 -4.40
CA PHE A 48 27.03 -4.45 -5.84
C PHE A 48 26.06 -3.35 -6.26
N PHE A 49 24.80 -3.40 -5.82
CA PHE A 49 23.82 -2.36 -6.14
C PHE A 49 24.19 -1.00 -5.55
N LEU A 50 24.80 -0.98 -4.37
CA LEU A 50 25.33 0.24 -3.76
C LEU A 50 26.45 0.85 -4.62
N ALA A 51 27.38 0.03 -5.12
CA ALA A 51 28.44 0.47 -6.02
C ALA A 51 27.88 1.00 -7.35
N VAL A 52 26.91 0.29 -7.96
CA VAL A 52 26.21 0.75 -9.17
C VAL A 52 25.52 2.09 -8.93
N PHE A 53 24.86 2.26 -7.78
CA PHE A 53 24.24 3.53 -7.40
C PHE A 53 25.27 4.66 -7.29
N ILE A 54 26.39 4.43 -6.59
CA ILE A 54 27.47 5.43 -6.45
C ILE A 54 28.02 5.82 -7.83
N LEU A 55 28.27 4.84 -8.71
CA LEU A 55 28.73 5.11 -10.08
C LEU A 55 27.70 5.90 -10.90
N ALA A 56 26.40 5.60 -10.76
CA ALA A 56 25.35 6.34 -11.44
C ALA A 56 25.26 7.80 -10.95
N VAL A 57 25.44 8.04 -9.64
CA VAL A 57 25.53 9.38 -9.06
C VAL A 57 26.74 10.13 -9.61
N MET A 58 27.93 9.52 -9.57
CA MET A 58 29.16 10.11 -10.10
C MET A 58 29.03 10.44 -11.58
N GLY A 59 28.51 9.52 -12.39
CA GLY A 59 28.28 9.74 -13.82
C GLY A 59 27.32 10.90 -14.08
N THR A 60 26.24 11.00 -13.30
CA THR A 60 25.28 12.11 -13.39
C THR A 60 25.92 13.44 -13.04
N TRP A 61 26.73 13.50 -11.97
CA TRP A 61 27.43 14.72 -11.57
C TRP A 61 28.42 15.19 -12.62
N LEU A 62 29.17 14.27 -13.22
CA LEU A 62 30.11 14.57 -14.30
C LEU A 62 29.39 15.10 -15.54
N HIS A 63 28.30 14.45 -15.94
CA HIS A 63 27.47 14.88 -17.06
C HIS A 63 26.89 16.29 -16.85
N ASP A 64 26.30 16.54 -15.67
CA ASP A 64 25.70 17.83 -15.35
C ASP A 64 26.74 18.94 -15.22
N PHE A 65 27.91 18.65 -14.65
CA PHE A 65 29.02 19.58 -14.59
C PHE A 65 29.53 19.94 -15.98
N TYR A 66 29.68 18.95 -16.87
CA TYR A 66 30.15 19.17 -18.23
C TYR A 66 29.19 20.03 -19.06
N ILE A 67 27.87 19.80 -18.98
CA ILE A 67 26.88 20.52 -19.80
C ILE A 67 26.48 21.87 -19.18
N TYR A 68 26.25 21.92 -17.87
CA TYR A 68 25.62 23.07 -17.21
C TYR A 68 26.56 23.83 -16.25
N GLY A 69 27.79 23.35 -16.05
CA GLY A 69 28.74 23.92 -15.08
C GLY A 69 28.36 23.70 -13.61
N ASN A 70 27.28 22.95 -13.33
CA ASN A 70 26.79 22.65 -11.98
C ASN A 70 26.49 21.15 -11.84
N PRO A 71 27.20 20.41 -10.96
CA PRO A 71 27.03 18.96 -10.82
C PRO A 71 25.66 18.54 -10.24
N LEU A 72 24.90 19.49 -9.68
CA LEU A 72 23.61 19.23 -9.04
C LEU A 72 22.41 19.73 -9.87
N HIS A 73 22.60 19.98 -11.18
CA HIS A 73 21.54 20.52 -12.03
C HIS A 73 20.27 19.64 -12.02
N HIS A 74 20.42 18.32 -12.10
CA HIS A 74 19.32 17.33 -12.06
C HIS A 74 18.42 17.42 -10.81
N LEU A 75 18.84 18.04 -9.71
CA LEU A 75 18.01 18.25 -8.51
C LEU A 75 16.83 19.20 -8.74
N TRP A 76 16.78 19.91 -9.88
CA TRP A 76 15.63 20.76 -10.23
C TRP A 76 14.30 19.98 -10.19
N LEU A 77 14.30 18.72 -10.65
CA LEU A 77 13.09 17.89 -10.67
C LEU A 77 12.64 17.52 -9.26
N PHE A 78 13.59 17.27 -8.35
CA PHE A 78 13.29 17.05 -6.94
C PHE A 78 12.66 18.31 -6.34
N ARG A 79 13.28 19.48 -6.55
CA ARG A 79 12.76 20.77 -6.07
C ARG A 79 11.37 21.08 -6.65
N TRP A 80 11.14 20.79 -7.93
CA TRP A 80 9.85 21.00 -8.59
C TRP A 80 8.74 20.14 -7.99
N ASN A 81 9.05 18.90 -7.63
CA ASN A 81 8.09 17.97 -7.00
C ASN A 81 7.71 18.36 -5.57
N PHE A 82 8.62 18.97 -4.81
CA PHE A 82 8.43 19.30 -3.38
C PHE A 82 8.27 20.80 -3.11
N ILE A 83 8.03 21.62 -4.14
CA ILE A 83 7.91 23.08 -3.99
C ILE A 83 6.79 23.50 -3.04
N GLN A 84 5.72 22.71 -2.97
CA GLN A 84 4.55 22.94 -2.09
C GLN A 84 4.52 21.99 -0.89
N PHE A 85 5.69 21.57 -0.40
CA PHE A 85 5.78 20.67 0.76
C PHE A 85 5.13 21.23 2.03
N PRO A 86 5.31 22.53 2.41
CA PRO A 86 4.65 23.08 3.61
C PRO A 86 3.11 23.00 3.53
N GLN A 87 2.53 23.33 2.37
CA GLN A 87 1.09 23.24 2.14
C GLN A 87 0.60 21.79 2.22
N THR A 88 1.40 20.85 1.70
CA THR A 88 1.14 19.41 1.78
C THR A 88 1.09 18.94 3.24
N MET A 89 2.07 19.34 4.05
CA MET A 89 2.09 19.00 5.48
C MET A 89 0.93 19.62 6.26
N LEU A 90 0.49 20.83 5.88
CA LEU A 90 -0.69 21.46 6.49
C LEU A 90 -1.97 20.67 6.19
N ILE A 91 -2.19 20.27 4.92
CA ILE A 91 -3.34 19.43 4.55
C ILE A 91 -3.30 18.10 5.30
N TRP A 92 -2.12 17.46 5.34
CA TRP A 92 -1.93 16.22 6.07
C TRP A 92 -2.23 16.37 7.56
N LEU A 93 -1.79 17.47 8.19
CA LEU A 93 -2.07 17.75 9.60
C LEU A 93 -3.57 17.91 9.84
N ILE A 94 -4.29 18.61 8.97
CA ILE A 94 -5.75 18.76 9.07
C ILE A 94 -6.43 17.39 8.93
N MET A 95 -6.02 16.58 7.95
CA MET A 95 -6.52 15.22 7.78
C MET A 95 -6.28 14.39 9.04
N PHE A 96 -5.07 14.43 9.61
CA PHE A 96 -4.73 13.71 10.84
C PHE A 96 -5.56 14.20 12.03
N LEU A 97 -5.65 15.52 12.26
CA LEU A 97 -6.45 16.08 13.36
C LEU A 97 -7.94 15.70 13.25
N SER A 98 -8.48 15.63 12.03
CA SER A 98 -9.87 15.20 11.82
C SER A 98 -10.14 13.78 12.34
N THR A 99 -9.12 12.90 12.34
CA THR A 99 -9.25 11.52 12.81
C THR A 99 -9.31 11.40 14.33
N LEU A 100 -8.74 12.39 15.03
CA LEU A 100 -8.81 12.46 16.49
C LEU A 100 -10.19 12.94 16.94
N ILE A 101 -10.78 13.88 16.21
CA ILE A 101 -12.06 14.49 16.59
C ILE A 101 -13.22 13.52 16.29
N PHE A 102 -13.27 12.95 15.10
CA PHE A 102 -14.44 12.18 14.67
C PHE A 102 -14.37 10.71 15.10
N PRO A 103 -13.51 9.84 14.54
CA PRO A 103 -13.50 8.41 14.88
C PRO A 103 -13.31 8.11 16.37
N PHE A 104 -12.40 8.81 17.04
CA PHE A 104 -12.05 8.52 18.42
C PHE A 104 -13.13 8.99 19.42
N TYR A 105 -13.60 10.24 19.33
CA TYR A 105 -14.65 10.71 20.23
C TYR A 105 -16.03 10.14 19.90
N LEU A 106 -16.37 9.97 18.61
CA LEU A 106 -17.65 9.38 18.21
C LEU A 106 -17.79 7.94 18.73
N PHE A 107 -16.71 7.17 18.77
CA PHE A 107 -16.73 5.83 19.35
C PHE A 107 -16.86 5.84 20.89
N ASN A 108 -16.29 6.85 21.56
CA ASN A 108 -16.40 7.00 23.01
C ASN A 108 -17.79 7.48 23.47
N PHE A 109 -18.59 8.09 22.59
CA PHE A 109 -20.02 8.32 22.85
C PHE A 109 -20.75 6.97 22.84
N LYS A 110 -20.99 6.44 24.05
CA LYS A 110 -21.63 5.14 24.29
C LYS A 110 -22.91 4.99 23.46
N THR A 111 -22.86 4.15 22.43
CA THR A 111 -24.02 3.72 21.64
C THR A 111 -24.84 2.72 22.45
N THR A 112 -25.75 3.23 23.30
CA THR A 112 -26.60 2.40 24.17
C THR A 112 -27.86 1.87 23.49
N THR A 113 -28.22 2.32 22.28
CA THR A 113 -29.45 1.90 21.57
C THR A 113 -29.21 1.54 20.10
N PHE A 114 -30.09 0.71 19.54
CA PHE A 114 -30.03 0.24 18.15
C PHE A 114 -30.25 1.36 17.11
N ILE A 115 -30.99 2.42 17.46
CA ILE A 115 -31.15 3.61 16.60
C ILE A 115 -29.82 4.38 16.50
N ASN A 116 -29.07 4.44 17.59
CA ASN A 116 -27.75 5.07 17.60
C ASN A 116 -26.74 4.30 16.73
N PHE A 117 -26.99 3.02 16.41
CA PHE A 117 -26.11 2.19 15.59
C PHE A 117 -26.14 2.57 14.10
N TRP A 118 -27.32 2.65 13.48
CA TRP A 118 -27.43 3.06 12.07
C TRP A 118 -26.97 4.50 11.86
N LEU A 119 -27.26 5.37 12.83
CA LEU A 119 -26.76 6.74 12.84
C LEU A 119 -25.23 6.78 12.91
N PHE A 120 -24.60 5.93 13.75
CA PHE A 120 -23.14 5.82 13.81
C PHE A 120 -22.54 5.37 12.48
N ILE A 121 -23.10 4.35 11.83
CA ILE A 121 -22.65 3.91 10.50
C ILE A 121 -22.78 5.04 9.48
N PHE A 122 -23.92 5.74 9.47
CA PHE A 122 -24.13 6.85 8.56
C PHE A 122 -23.09 7.96 8.75
N ILE A 123 -22.83 8.37 10.00
CA ILE A 123 -21.81 9.37 10.32
C ILE A 123 -20.41 8.88 9.93
N TYR A 124 -20.09 7.61 10.18
CA TYR A 124 -18.82 7.00 9.79
C TYR A 124 -18.62 7.02 8.26
N CYS A 125 -19.64 6.61 7.50
CA CYS A 125 -19.60 6.63 6.04
C CYS A 125 -19.47 8.06 5.51
N LEU A 126 -20.22 9.01 6.09
CA LEU A 126 -20.13 10.42 5.75
C LEU A 126 -18.73 10.98 6.05
N TYR A 127 -18.11 10.59 7.17
CA TYR A 127 -16.74 10.97 7.50
C TYR A 127 -15.73 10.41 6.49
N GLN A 128 -15.83 9.14 6.12
CA GLN A 128 -14.93 8.54 5.11
C GLN A 128 -15.07 9.26 3.77
N VAL A 129 -16.30 9.51 3.29
CA VAL A 129 -16.54 10.27 2.05
C VAL A 129 -15.99 11.70 2.19
N GLY A 130 -16.22 12.35 3.32
CA GLY A 130 -15.71 13.68 3.63
C GLY A 130 -14.18 13.75 3.61
N LEU A 131 -13.49 12.76 4.20
CA LEU A 131 -12.03 12.67 4.23
C LEU A 131 -11.45 12.66 2.81
N PHE A 132 -12.03 11.87 1.90
CA PHE A 132 -11.63 11.87 0.49
C PHE A 132 -12.01 13.16 -0.24
N TYR A 133 -13.24 13.65 -0.06
CA TYR A 133 -13.72 14.84 -0.75
C TYR A 133 -12.92 16.09 -0.37
N PHE A 134 -12.72 16.37 0.92
CA PHE A 134 -12.03 17.57 1.38
C PHE A 134 -10.54 17.53 1.05
N SER A 135 -9.87 16.38 1.16
CA SER A 135 -8.46 16.25 0.79
C SER A 135 -8.25 16.49 -0.71
N LEU A 136 -9.11 15.93 -1.56
CA LEU A 136 -9.06 16.16 -3.00
C LEU A 136 -9.39 17.61 -3.36
N LYS A 137 -10.42 18.20 -2.75
CA LYS A 137 -10.78 19.60 -2.97
C LYS A 137 -9.63 20.54 -2.60
N ALA A 138 -8.97 20.32 -1.46
CA ALA A 138 -7.81 21.10 -1.05
C ALA A 138 -6.62 20.93 -2.01
N LEU A 139 -6.36 19.69 -2.47
CA LEU A 139 -5.31 19.38 -3.44
C LEU A 139 -5.51 20.12 -4.76
N PHE A 140 -6.72 20.11 -5.32
CA PHE A 140 -7.04 20.82 -6.56
C PHE A 140 -7.08 22.33 -6.38
N TRP A 141 -7.58 22.82 -5.24
CA TRP A 141 -7.65 24.26 -4.95
C TRP A 141 -6.28 24.90 -4.78
N LEU A 142 -5.34 24.22 -4.11
CA LEU A 142 -3.95 24.68 -3.97
C LEU A 142 -3.07 24.32 -5.17
N GLU A 143 -3.65 23.66 -6.18
CA GLU A 143 -2.94 23.16 -7.36
C GLU A 143 -1.62 22.45 -7.02
N LEU A 144 -1.65 21.50 -6.08
CA LEU A 144 -0.46 20.75 -5.71
C LEU A 144 0.15 20.02 -6.93
N ARG A 145 1.48 19.89 -6.95
CA ARG A 145 2.22 19.29 -8.08
C ARG A 145 2.76 17.90 -7.74
N GLY A 146 2.72 17.00 -8.74
CA GLY A 146 3.50 15.75 -8.78
C GLY A 146 3.51 14.97 -7.47
N ALA A 147 4.69 14.83 -6.86
CA ALA A 147 4.89 14.05 -5.64
C ALA A 147 4.05 14.51 -4.44
N CYS A 148 3.80 15.82 -4.27
CA CYS A 148 2.96 16.31 -3.19
C CYS A 148 1.51 15.79 -3.29
N CYS A 149 0.95 15.70 -4.49
CA CYS A 149 -0.35 15.07 -4.71
C CYS A 149 -0.33 13.59 -4.34
N PHE A 150 0.73 12.89 -4.74
CA PHE A 150 0.90 11.47 -4.46
C PHE A 150 0.96 11.20 -2.95
N VAL A 151 1.71 12.01 -2.21
CA VAL A 151 1.77 11.94 -0.74
C VAL A 151 0.38 12.09 -0.11
N ILE A 152 -0.40 13.11 -0.50
CA ILE A 152 -1.75 13.32 0.07
C ILE A 152 -2.68 12.16 -0.25
N THR A 153 -2.69 11.69 -1.50
CA THR A 153 -3.58 10.61 -1.92
C THR A 153 -3.23 9.27 -1.25
N CYS A 154 -1.95 8.94 -1.12
CA CYS A 154 -1.49 7.77 -0.36
C CYS A 154 -1.81 7.89 1.14
N GLU A 155 -1.52 9.04 1.76
CA GLU A 155 -1.81 9.26 3.18
C GLU A 155 -3.31 9.26 3.47
N ASN A 156 -4.13 9.79 2.55
CA ASN A 156 -5.58 9.71 2.63
C ASN A 156 -6.06 8.25 2.65
N THR A 157 -5.60 7.43 1.70
CA THR A 157 -5.93 5.99 1.69
C THR A 157 -5.45 5.30 2.96
N ARG A 158 -4.22 5.58 3.42
CA ARG A 158 -3.66 5.00 4.65
C ARG A 158 -4.50 5.35 5.88
N ILE A 159 -4.87 6.62 6.04
CA ILE A 159 -5.70 7.09 7.15
C ILE A 159 -7.09 6.44 7.09
N ALA A 160 -7.72 6.39 5.92
CA ALA A 160 -9.02 5.75 5.73
C ALA A 160 -9.01 4.27 6.15
N MET A 161 -7.98 3.53 5.74
CA MET A 161 -7.77 2.12 6.11
C MET A 161 -7.59 1.95 7.63
N LYS A 162 -6.79 2.81 8.27
CA LYS A 162 -6.58 2.77 9.72
C LYS A 162 -7.83 3.12 10.50
N VAL A 163 -8.55 4.15 10.09
CA VAL A 163 -9.84 4.53 10.70
C VAL A 163 -10.85 3.39 10.58
N HIS A 164 -10.95 2.76 9.41
CA HIS A 164 -11.83 1.61 9.22
C HIS A 164 -11.45 0.45 10.16
N SER A 165 -10.17 0.14 10.25
CA SER A 165 -9.67 -0.92 11.14
C SER A 165 -9.99 -0.62 12.61
N PHE A 166 -9.74 0.61 13.07
CA PHE A 166 -10.05 1.02 14.43
C PHE A 166 -11.55 0.90 14.73
N VAL A 167 -12.41 1.42 13.84
CA VAL A 167 -13.86 1.37 14.02
C VAL A 167 -14.36 -0.08 14.03
N ARG A 168 -13.95 -0.90 13.06
CA ARG A 168 -14.44 -2.29 12.96
C ARG A 168 -14.04 -3.16 14.15
N GLU A 169 -12.79 -3.10 14.57
CA GLU A 169 -12.31 -3.92 15.69
C GLU A 169 -13.01 -3.55 16.99
N ASN A 170 -13.08 -2.25 17.32
CA ASN A 170 -13.76 -1.84 18.54
C ASN A 170 -15.28 -2.06 18.46
N PHE A 171 -15.87 -1.94 17.26
CA PHE A 171 -17.29 -2.21 17.03
C PHE A 171 -17.65 -3.68 17.31
N CYS A 172 -16.85 -4.63 16.82
CA CYS A 172 -17.03 -6.05 17.11
C CYS A 172 -16.95 -6.34 18.62
N THR A 173 -16.00 -5.73 19.34
CA THR A 173 -15.89 -5.87 20.79
C THR A 173 -17.11 -5.33 21.53
N THR A 174 -17.67 -4.20 21.10
CA THR A 174 -18.89 -3.63 21.71
C THR A 174 -20.11 -4.51 21.47
N LEU A 175 -20.29 -5.03 20.25
CA LEU A 175 -21.38 -5.96 19.96
C LEU A 175 -21.29 -7.25 20.78
N ALA A 176 -20.09 -7.82 20.92
CA ALA A 176 -19.88 -9.01 21.74
C ALA A 176 -20.29 -8.75 23.21
N LYS A 177 -19.97 -7.57 23.75
CA LYS A 177 -20.37 -7.16 25.11
C LYS A 177 -21.88 -6.95 25.26
N LEU A 178 -22.55 -6.39 24.25
CA LEU A 178 -24.01 -6.24 24.27
C LEU A 178 -24.68 -7.61 24.25
N SER A 179 -24.22 -8.51 23.37
CA SER A 179 -24.72 -9.87 23.30
C SER A 179 -24.50 -10.64 24.60
N SER A 180 -23.32 -10.54 25.22
CA SER A 180 -23.03 -11.23 26.48
C SER A 180 -23.89 -10.73 27.63
N LYS A 181 -24.13 -9.41 27.71
CA LYS A 181 -25.05 -8.82 28.69
C LYS A 181 -26.50 -9.28 28.50
N THR A 182 -26.95 -9.41 27.26
CA THR A 182 -28.30 -9.95 26.97
C THR A 182 -28.41 -11.44 27.33
N THR A 183 -27.33 -12.22 27.18
CA THR A 183 -27.30 -13.63 27.60
C THR A 183 -27.23 -13.78 29.12
N GLU A 184 -26.39 -12.99 29.82
CA GLU A 184 -26.33 -12.97 31.29
C GLU A 184 -27.67 -12.54 31.90
N GLN A 185 -28.31 -11.51 31.35
CA GLN A 185 -29.64 -11.06 31.80
C GLN A 185 -30.77 -12.08 31.54
N SER A 186 -30.55 -13.05 30.63
CA SER A 186 -31.47 -14.19 30.43
C SER A 186 -31.20 -15.37 31.38
N CYS A 187 -29.96 -15.49 31.89
CA CYS A 187 -29.54 -16.55 32.81
C CYS A 187 -29.64 -16.15 34.30
N ASP A 188 -29.68 -14.86 34.61
CA ASP A 188 -29.80 -14.33 35.99
C ASP A 188 -31.18 -14.57 36.63
N ASN A 189 -32.15 -15.13 35.90
CA ASN A 189 -33.39 -15.63 36.49
C ASN A 189 -33.27 -17.04 37.09
N VAL A 190 -32.11 -17.72 36.98
CA VAL A 190 -31.91 -19.06 37.54
C VAL A 190 -30.47 -19.23 38.06
N LYS A 191 -30.18 -18.68 39.25
CA LYS A 191 -29.52 -19.36 40.40
C LYS A 191 -28.85 -18.39 41.36
N ASN A 192 -29.36 -18.38 42.59
CA ASN A 192 -28.59 -18.08 43.79
C ASN A 192 -27.66 -19.26 44.16
N SER A 193 -26.72 -18.98 45.06
CA SER A 193 -25.84 -19.88 45.84
C SER A 193 -24.66 -20.52 45.10
N ASP A 194 -23.48 -19.94 45.34
CA ASP A 194 -22.35 -20.55 46.06
C ASP A 194 -20.97 -20.17 45.49
N ALA A 195 -20.10 -19.79 46.43
CA ALA A 195 -18.77 -19.28 46.21
C ALA A 195 -17.81 -20.33 45.64
N SER A 196 -16.92 -19.89 44.75
CA SER A 196 -15.55 -20.40 44.68
C SER A 196 -14.64 -19.37 44.01
N GLU A 197 -13.71 -18.84 44.82
CA GLU A 197 -12.55 -18.09 44.38
C GLU A 197 -11.62 -19.01 43.57
N GLY A 198 -11.15 -18.55 42.41
CA GLY A 198 -10.05 -19.24 41.71
C GLY A 198 -9.91 -18.90 40.23
N VAL A 199 -8.91 -18.06 39.93
CA VAL A 199 -8.22 -17.95 38.63
C VAL A 199 -9.02 -17.34 37.48
N ALA A 200 -9.29 -16.03 37.56
CA ALA A 200 -9.73 -15.21 36.43
C ALA A 200 -8.81 -13.99 36.25
N ASN A 201 -7.52 -14.22 36.01
CA ASN A 201 -6.55 -13.17 35.69
C ASN A 201 -5.96 -13.37 34.29
N SER A 202 -6.78 -13.18 33.26
CA SER A 202 -6.38 -12.48 32.03
C SER A 202 -7.62 -12.26 31.16
N GLN A 203 -7.82 -11.05 30.65
CA GLN A 203 -8.81 -10.64 29.62
C GLN A 203 -10.12 -9.96 30.05
N ASN A 204 -10.33 -9.64 31.33
CA ASN A 204 -11.41 -8.73 31.75
C ASN A 204 -10.88 -7.35 32.18
N SER A 205 -10.27 -6.61 31.26
CA SER A 205 -10.05 -5.17 31.45
C SER A 205 -10.94 -4.35 30.52
N THR A 206 -11.66 -3.44 31.14
CA THR A 206 -12.62 -2.46 30.64
C THR A 206 -11.97 -1.41 29.73
N ASN A 207 -11.36 -1.82 28.62
CA ASN A 207 -10.54 -0.88 27.86
C ASN A 207 -11.35 -0.17 26.77
N THR A 208 -11.92 0.98 27.14
CA THR A 208 -12.09 2.05 26.15
C THR A 208 -10.71 2.36 25.55
N PRO A 209 -10.60 2.53 24.22
CA PRO A 209 -9.31 2.79 23.61
C PRO A 209 -8.75 4.12 24.13
N SER A 210 -7.51 4.12 24.63
CA SER A 210 -6.86 5.36 25.07
C SER A 210 -6.44 6.19 23.86
N LEU A 211 -6.48 7.52 24.00
CA LEU A 211 -6.07 8.44 22.93
C LEU A 211 -4.60 8.20 22.54
N THR A 212 -3.74 7.96 23.53
CA THR A 212 -2.32 7.67 23.32
C THR A 212 -2.13 6.42 22.45
N HIS A 213 -2.91 5.36 22.69
CA HIS A 213 -2.82 4.13 21.89
C HIS A 213 -3.35 4.34 20.46
N PHE A 214 -4.40 5.14 20.29
CA PHE A 214 -4.90 5.49 18.97
C PHE A 214 -3.87 6.29 18.16
N VAL A 215 -3.26 7.31 18.77
CA VAL A 215 -2.20 8.11 18.14
C VAL A 215 -0.99 7.22 17.81
N TYR A 216 -0.60 6.33 18.72
CA TYR A 216 0.45 5.35 18.46
C TYR A 216 0.13 4.47 17.24
N PHE A 217 -1.09 3.93 17.18
CA PHE A 217 -1.55 3.15 16.03
C PHE A 217 -1.51 3.95 14.73
N MET A 218 -1.84 5.23 14.75
CA MET A 218 -1.80 6.07 13.54
C MET A 218 -0.40 6.21 12.94
N PHE A 219 0.66 6.18 13.75
CA PHE A 219 2.05 6.21 13.26
C PHE A 219 2.71 4.83 13.13
N CYS A 220 2.16 3.79 13.77
CA CYS A 220 2.66 2.43 13.67
C CYS A 220 2.66 1.92 12.21
N PRO A 221 3.71 1.21 11.74
CA PRO A 221 3.78 0.66 10.38
C PRO A 221 2.90 -0.60 10.19
N ALA A 222 1.69 -0.59 10.76
CA ALA A 222 0.66 -1.60 10.61
C ALA A 222 -0.69 -0.94 10.31
N LEU A 223 -1.53 -1.62 9.54
CA LEU A 223 -2.90 -1.15 9.21
C LEU A 223 -3.98 -1.86 10.03
N LEU A 224 -3.65 -2.96 10.70
CA LEU A 224 -4.54 -3.70 11.58
C LEU A 224 -4.44 -3.14 13.00
N TYR A 225 -5.56 -2.66 13.52
CA TYR A 225 -5.73 -2.20 14.88
C TYR A 225 -5.82 -3.41 15.82
N ARG A 226 -4.99 -3.41 16.86
CA ARG A 226 -5.04 -4.36 17.98
C ARG A 226 -4.86 -3.61 19.30
N HIS A 227 -5.40 -4.16 20.37
CA HIS A 227 -5.29 -3.55 21.70
C HIS A 227 -3.86 -3.58 22.27
N SER A 228 -3.03 -4.51 21.80
CA SER A 228 -1.63 -4.63 22.20
C SER A 228 -0.76 -5.00 21.00
N TYR A 229 0.40 -4.35 20.88
CA TYR A 229 1.42 -4.68 19.90
C TYR A 229 2.68 -5.18 20.62
N PRO A 230 3.44 -6.12 20.04
CA PRO A 230 4.73 -6.49 20.58
C PRO A 230 5.68 -5.30 20.45
N MET A 231 6.32 -4.95 21.57
CA MET A 231 7.24 -3.82 21.68
C MET A 231 8.68 -4.31 21.73
N SER A 232 9.58 -3.63 21.04
CA SER A 232 11.01 -3.94 21.08
C SER A 232 11.64 -3.43 22.38
N GLN A 233 12.63 -4.15 22.91
CA GLN A 233 13.26 -3.83 24.19
C GLN A 233 14.09 -2.54 24.16
N THR A 234 14.69 -2.21 23.02
CA THR A 234 15.56 -1.03 22.86
C THR A 234 15.30 -0.33 21.53
N ARG A 235 15.64 0.96 21.46
CA ARG A 235 15.60 1.76 20.22
C ARG A 235 17.00 2.27 19.89
N SER A 236 17.45 2.02 18.67
CA SER A 236 18.70 2.54 18.12
C SER A 236 18.45 3.68 17.14
N TRP A 237 18.73 4.92 17.56
CA TRP A 237 18.67 6.08 16.67
C TRP A 237 19.64 5.99 15.49
N ARG A 238 20.74 5.25 15.63
CA ARG A 238 21.66 4.95 14.53
C ARG A 238 20.96 4.14 13.44
N LYS A 239 20.18 3.12 13.80
CA LYS A 239 19.38 2.34 12.83
C LYS A 239 18.32 3.20 12.16
N VAL A 240 17.62 4.04 12.92
CA VAL A 240 16.64 5.00 12.38
C VAL A 240 17.28 5.92 11.34
N PHE A 241 18.44 6.50 11.67
CA PHE A 241 19.16 7.39 10.77
C PHE A 241 19.65 6.67 9.50
N ASN A 242 20.17 5.46 9.62
CA ASN A 242 20.59 4.66 8.46
C ASN A 242 19.41 4.35 7.52
N HIS A 243 18.26 3.94 8.06
CA HIS A 243 17.06 3.71 7.26
C HIS A 243 16.53 5.00 6.61
N PHE A 244 16.62 6.13 7.30
CA PHE A 244 16.29 7.44 6.74
C PHE A 244 17.20 7.79 5.55
N LEU A 245 18.51 7.60 5.68
CA LEU A 245 19.46 7.79 4.58
C LEU A 245 19.17 6.85 3.40
N HIS A 246 18.84 5.59 3.64
CA HIS A 246 18.46 4.65 2.58
C HIS A 246 17.18 5.10 1.86
N CYS A 247 16.20 5.66 2.58
CA CYS A 247 14.99 6.22 1.97
C CYS A 247 15.31 7.42 1.06
N LEU A 248 16.16 8.35 1.53
CA LEU A 248 16.62 9.48 0.72
C LEU A 248 17.42 9.02 -0.52
N ALA A 249 18.30 8.03 -0.36
CA ALA A 249 19.05 7.45 -1.46
C ALA A 249 18.13 6.79 -2.51
N SER A 250 17.08 6.08 -2.09
CA SER A 250 16.06 5.53 -2.99
C SER A 250 15.32 6.62 -3.77
N ILE A 251 14.92 7.71 -3.11
CA ILE A 251 14.26 8.85 -3.79
C ILE A 251 15.21 9.48 -4.82
N TYR A 252 16.49 9.61 -4.45
CA TYR A 252 17.50 10.16 -5.34
C TYR A 252 17.79 9.25 -6.55
N ALA A 253 17.85 7.93 -6.36
CA ALA A 253 17.97 6.96 -7.45
C ALA A 253 16.81 7.07 -8.45
N VAL A 254 15.58 7.24 -7.96
CA VAL A 254 14.41 7.50 -8.80
C VAL A 254 14.57 8.82 -9.55
N ASN A 255 15.00 9.89 -8.88
CA ASN A 255 15.23 11.19 -9.53
C ASN A 255 16.28 11.11 -10.67
N ILE A 256 17.38 10.41 -10.47
CA ILE A 256 18.40 10.17 -11.51
C ILE A 256 17.77 9.40 -12.67
N SER A 257 17.02 8.34 -12.38
CA SER A 257 16.33 7.55 -13.41
C SER A 257 15.39 8.40 -14.27
N PHE A 258 14.66 9.35 -13.67
CA PHE A 258 13.82 10.26 -14.42
C PHE A 258 14.64 11.24 -15.27
N THR A 259 15.64 11.88 -14.68
CA THR A 259 16.41 12.96 -15.35
C THR A 259 17.32 12.44 -16.45
N GLN A 260 17.93 11.27 -16.27
CA GLN A 260 18.91 10.71 -17.20
C GLN A 260 18.28 9.79 -18.26
N VAL A 261 17.15 9.15 -17.97
CA VAL A 261 16.53 8.17 -18.89
C VAL A 261 15.18 8.64 -19.39
N VAL A 262 14.23 8.93 -18.49
CA VAL A 262 12.84 9.22 -18.88
C VAL A 262 12.72 10.54 -19.64
N ILE A 263 13.26 11.63 -19.09
CA ILE A 263 13.13 12.95 -19.72
C ILE A 263 13.76 12.96 -21.13
N PRO A 264 15.01 12.49 -21.34
CA PRO A 264 15.59 12.48 -22.69
C PRO A 264 14.86 11.57 -23.68
N LEU A 265 14.28 10.46 -23.22
CA LEU A 265 13.55 9.53 -24.07
C LEU A 265 12.24 10.13 -24.58
N PHE A 266 11.38 10.64 -23.70
CA PHE A 266 10.03 11.08 -24.07
C PHE A 266 9.97 12.53 -24.57
N SER A 267 10.93 13.38 -24.17
CA SER A 267 10.99 14.76 -24.69
C SER A 267 11.32 14.82 -26.19
N ARG A 268 11.97 13.79 -26.75
CA ARG A 268 12.34 13.72 -28.17
C ARG A 268 11.24 13.17 -29.07
N ILE A 269 10.23 12.51 -28.49
CA ILE A 269 9.12 11.94 -29.27
C ILE A 269 8.29 13.08 -29.88
N GLN A 270 8.01 12.97 -31.18
CA GLN A 270 7.08 13.82 -31.92
C GLN A 270 5.71 13.13 -31.93
N TYR A 271 4.75 13.75 -31.25
CA TYR A 271 3.39 13.22 -31.11
C TYR A 271 2.53 13.76 -32.25
N GLY A 272 1.74 12.91 -32.91
CA GLY A 272 0.87 13.31 -34.03
C GLY A 272 1.38 12.93 -35.42
N GLU A 273 2.56 12.32 -35.52
CA GLU A 273 3.09 11.77 -36.77
C GLU A 273 2.63 10.33 -37.04
N ASP A 274 2.56 9.95 -38.31
CA ASP A 274 2.29 8.58 -38.74
C ASP A 274 3.32 7.61 -38.12
N GLY A 275 2.84 6.54 -37.49
CA GLY A 275 3.69 5.54 -36.84
C GLY A 275 3.90 5.73 -35.34
N LEU A 276 3.17 6.65 -34.69
CA LEU A 276 3.21 6.83 -33.22
C LEU A 276 3.02 5.53 -32.43
N TYR A 277 2.17 4.61 -32.89
CA TYR A 277 2.00 3.29 -32.28
C TYR A 277 3.33 2.50 -32.20
N LEU A 278 4.12 2.51 -33.27
CA LEU A 278 5.40 1.82 -33.32
C LEU A 278 6.44 2.54 -32.44
N VAL A 279 6.41 3.87 -32.38
CA VAL A 279 7.26 4.66 -31.48
C VAL A 279 6.93 4.37 -30.01
N LEU A 280 5.65 4.26 -29.65
CA LEU A 280 5.24 3.89 -28.29
C LEU A 280 5.65 2.45 -27.95
N LEU A 281 5.48 1.51 -28.88
CA LEU A 281 5.89 0.11 -28.68
C LEU A 281 7.41 0.00 -28.46
N THR A 282 8.20 0.74 -29.25
CA THR A 282 9.67 0.76 -29.10
C THR A 282 10.12 1.48 -27.83
N ALA A 283 9.33 2.41 -27.28
CA ALA A 283 9.60 3.08 -26.01
C ALA A 283 9.37 2.19 -24.77
N ILE A 284 8.62 1.08 -24.88
CA ILE A 284 8.34 0.17 -23.74
C ILE A 284 9.62 -0.47 -23.21
N PHE A 285 10.48 -1.01 -24.08
CA PHE A 285 11.67 -1.75 -23.65
C PHE A 285 12.70 -0.87 -22.92
N PRO A 286 13.09 0.32 -23.43
CA PRO A 286 13.95 1.24 -22.69
C PRO A 286 13.32 1.72 -21.37
N SER A 287 11.98 1.75 -21.29
CA SER A 287 11.24 2.14 -20.09
C SER A 287 11.22 1.08 -18.98
N ILE A 288 11.63 -0.17 -19.27
CA ILE A 288 11.71 -1.24 -18.27
C ILE A 288 12.70 -0.88 -17.16
N ILE A 289 13.85 -0.31 -17.50
CA ILE A 289 14.89 0.07 -16.53
C ILE A 289 14.36 1.12 -15.55
N PRO A 290 13.87 2.30 -15.99
CA PRO A 290 13.33 3.29 -15.06
C PRO A 290 12.11 2.79 -14.31
N GLY A 291 11.27 1.96 -14.93
CA GLY A 291 10.14 1.32 -14.26
C GLY A 291 10.55 0.37 -13.13
N SER A 292 11.58 -0.44 -13.38
CA SER A 292 12.15 -1.35 -12.40
C SER A 292 12.82 -0.61 -11.24
N VAL A 293 13.54 0.49 -11.53
CA VAL A 293 14.13 1.35 -10.48
C VAL A 293 13.03 1.92 -9.59
N CYS A 294 11.94 2.43 -10.17
CA CYS A 294 10.83 2.99 -9.40
C CYS A 294 10.12 1.93 -8.54
N LEU A 295 9.84 0.75 -9.09
CA LEU A 295 9.16 -0.32 -8.36
C LEU A 295 10.06 -0.96 -7.28
N PHE A 296 11.28 -1.38 -7.63
CA PHE A 296 12.13 -2.17 -6.74
C PHE A 296 12.95 -1.30 -5.78
N ILE A 297 13.55 -0.20 -6.26
CA ILE A 297 14.40 0.66 -5.43
C ILE A 297 13.54 1.71 -4.71
N GLY A 298 12.62 2.35 -5.42
CA GLY A 298 11.73 3.37 -4.87
C GLY A 298 10.70 2.78 -3.91
N ILE A 299 9.75 2.00 -4.44
CA ILE A 299 8.60 1.50 -3.68
C ILE A 299 9.00 0.35 -2.75
N PHE A 300 9.63 -0.71 -3.26
CA PHE A 300 9.94 -1.88 -2.42
C PHE A 300 11.04 -1.59 -1.38
N TYR A 301 12.25 -1.24 -1.82
CA TYR A 301 13.36 -1.01 -0.89
C TYR A 301 13.23 0.30 -0.11
N GLY A 302 12.86 1.40 -0.78
CA GLY A 302 12.72 2.72 -0.16
C GLY A 302 11.53 2.83 0.78
N LEU A 303 10.32 2.49 0.31
CA LEU A 303 9.10 2.62 1.10
C LEU A 303 8.81 1.38 1.97
N LEU A 304 8.66 0.19 1.40
CA LEU A 304 8.26 -0.99 2.19
C LEU A 304 9.34 -1.46 3.17
N HIS A 305 10.61 -1.39 2.79
CA HIS A 305 11.69 -1.78 3.69
C HIS A 305 12.19 -0.62 4.53
N SER A 306 12.81 0.40 3.92
CA SER A 306 13.54 1.44 4.67
C SER A 306 12.61 2.34 5.46
N TRP A 307 11.56 2.89 4.84
CA TRP A 307 10.61 3.78 5.53
C TRP A 307 9.82 3.07 6.63
N LEU A 308 9.24 1.88 6.37
CA LEU A 308 8.51 1.15 7.41
C LEU A 308 9.42 0.68 8.54
N SER A 309 10.65 0.25 8.25
CA SER A 309 11.62 -0.15 9.30
C SER A 309 12.08 1.05 10.12
N MET A 310 12.25 2.23 9.51
CA MET A 310 12.54 3.48 10.22
C MET A 310 11.44 3.80 11.23
N PHE A 311 10.17 3.78 10.80
CA PHE A 311 9.04 4.02 11.72
C PHE A 311 8.90 2.91 12.76
N ALA A 312 9.16 1.65 12.40
CA ALA A 312 9.10 0.54 13.36
C ALA A 312 10.10 0.72 14.49
N GLU A 313 11.36 1.02 14.15
CA GLU A 313 12.42 1.28 15.11
C GLU A 313 12.13 2.55 15.94
N ALA A 314 11.69 3.64 15.29
CA ALA A 314 11.38 4.89 15.98
C ALA A 314 10.25 4.74 17.02
N MET A 315 9.26 3.90 16.71
CA MET A 315 8.05 3.66 17.53
C MET A 315 8.16 2.44 18.45
N TYR A 316 9.31 1.77 18.58
CA TYR A 316 9.47 0.50 19.34
C TYR A 316 8.58 -0.65 18.84
N PHE A 317 8.12 -0.64 17.60
CA PHE A 317 7.31 -1.71 17.04
C PHE A 317 8.17 -2.93 16.64
N ALA A 318 7.84 -4.11 17.19
CA ALA A 318 8.68 -5.29 17.06
C ALA A 318 8.35 -6.22 15.88
N ASP A 319 7.14 -6.19 15.32
CA ASP A 319 6.76 -7.04 14.17
C ASP A 319 7.20 -6.39 12.85
N ARG A 320 8.45 -6.61 12.43
CA ARG A 320 9.01 -5.98 11.22
C ARG A 320 8.81 -6.80 9.94
N HIS A 321 7.80 -7.67 9.93
CA HIS A 321 7.49 -8.50 8.77
C HIS A 321 6.50 -7.82 7.82
N PHE A 322 6.99 -6.83 7.09
CA PHE A 322 6.19 -6.07 6.12
C PHE A 322 6.03 -6.78 4.77
N TYR A 323 6.95 -7.69 4.46
CA TYR A 323 6.96 -8.48 3.24
C TYR A 323 7.62 -9.84 3.50
N SER A 324 7.34 -10.80 2.62
CA SER A 324 7.91 -12.14 2.59
C SER A 324 8.80 -12.30 1.35
N ASN A 325 9.36 -13.50 1.14
CA ASN A 325 10.19 -13.82 -0.03
C ASN A 325 9.35 -13.88 -1.32
N TRP A 326 8.92 -12.72 -1.82
CA TRP A 326 8.07 -12.59 -3.01
C TRP A 326 8.85 -12.80 -4.31
N TRP A 327 10.18 -12.59 -4.32
CA TRP A 327 11.04 -12.76 -5.49
C TRP A 327 11.32 -14.23 -5.86
N SER A 328 10.97 -15.16 -4.97
CA SER A 328 10.99 -16.61 -5.21
C SER A 328 9.60 -17.20 -5.04
N SER A 329 8.59 -16.54 -5.62
CA SER A 329 7.20 -16.98 -5.54
C SER A 329 6.94 -18.24 -6.36
N ARG A 330 6.09 -19.14 -5.87
CA ARG A 330 5.71 -20.39 -6.58
C ARG A 330 4.52 -20.24 -7.52
N ASN A 331 3.69 -19.24 -7.29
CA ASN A 331 2.51 -18.91 -8.11
C ASN A 331 2.13 -17.44 -7.89
N MET A 332 1.21 -16.91 -8.70
CA MET A 332 0.78 -15.51 -8.62
C MET A 332 0.07 -15.21 -7.30
N ALA A 333 -0.71 -16.17 -6.79
CA ALA A 333 -1.38 -16.06 -5.50
C ALA A 333 -0.38 -15.85 -4.35
N TYR A 334 0.78 -16.50 -4.38
CA TYR A 334 1.82 -16.33 -3.38
C TYR A 334 2.49 -14.96 -3.49
N TYR A 335 2.75 -14.47 -4.71
CA TYR A 335 3.29 -13.13 -4.95
C TYR A 335 2.42 -12.03 -4.32
N TYR A 336 1.12 -11.99 -4.63
CA TYR A 336 0.21 -10.97 -4.07
C TYR A 336 0.13 -11.00 -2.54
N ARG A 337 0.29 -12.18 -1.93
CA ARG A 337 0.27 -12.38 -0.48
C ARG A 337 1.60 -12.11 0.20
N SER A 338 2.69 -11.91 -0.54
CA SER A 338 4.05 -11.78 0.01
C SER A 338 4.71 -10.43 -0.29
N TRP A 339 4.26 -9.69 -1.31
CA TRP A 339 4.82 -8.40 -1.69
C TRP A 339 4.64 -7.31 -0.61
N ASN A 340 3.39 -7.06 -0.20
CA ASN A 340 3.03 -6.07 0.82
C ASN A 340 2.05 -6.69 1.81
N LEU A 341 2.59 -7.27 2.88
CA LEU A 341 1.78 -7.95 3.90
C LEU A 341 0.87 -6.97 4.63
N VAL A 342 1.33 -5.75 4.88
CA VAL A 342 0.58 -4.75 5.64
C VAL A 342 -0.77 -4.43 4.97
N VAL A 343 -0.75 -4.23 3.64
CA VAL A 343 -1.98 -3.99 2.86
C VAL A 343 -2.74 -5.28 2.61
N HIS A 344 -2.04 -6.37 2.26
CA HIS A 344 -2.66 -7.66 2.00
C HIS A 344 -3.50 -8.14 3.20
N GLU A 345 -2.97 -8.04 4.41
CA GLU A 345 -3.65 -8.50 5.62
C GLU A 345 -4.86 -7.63 5.96
N TRP A 346 -4.77 -6.31 5.73
CA TRP A 346 -5.92 -5.42 5.86
C TRP A 346 -7.04 -5.82 4.88
N LEU A 347 -6.71 -6.01 3.59
CA LEU A 347 -7.66 -6.44 2.56
C LEU A 347 -8.26 -7.82 2.89
N TYR A 348 -7.44 -8.75 3.36
CA TYR A 348 -7.89 -10.08 3.75
C TYR A 348 -8.86 -10.04 4.94
N THR A 349 -8.52 -9.30 6.00
CA THR A 349 -9.29 -9.26 7.24
C THR A 349 -10.58 -8.46 7.11
N TYR A 350 -10.55 -7.33 6.40
CA TYR A 350 -11.67 -6.36 6.38
C TYR A 350 -12.53 -6.43 5.13
N ILE A 351 -12.00 -6.93 3.99
CA ILE A 351 -12.77 -7.03 2.74
C ILE A 351 -13.08 -8.49 2.43
N TYR A 352 -12.04 -9.32 2.26
CA TYR A 352 -12.22 -10.71 1.84
C TYR A 352 -13.06 -11.50 2.85
N ARG A 353 -12.67 -11.49 4.12
CA ARG A 353 -13.33 -12.25 5.19
C ARG A 353 -14.78 -11.80 5.39
N ASP A 354 -15.04 -10.50 5.33
CA ASP A 354 -16.39 -9.97 5.55
C ASP A 354 -17.34 -10.26 4.40
N ILE A 355 -16.90 -10.07 3.16
CA ILE A 355 -17.70 -10.41 1.98
C ILE A 355 -17.93 -11.93 1.93
N SER A 356 -16.91 -12.73 2.23
CA SER A 356 -17.03 -14.18 2.31
C SER A 356 -18.04 -14.62 3.38
N ASN A 357 -17.97 -14.04 4.58
CA ASN A 357 -18.91 -14.32 5.66
C ASN A 357 -20.35 -13.91 5.31
N LEU A 358 -20.53 -12.73 4.71
CA LEU A 358 -21.84 -12.22 4.26
C LEU A 358 -22.49 -13.15 3.22
N LEU A 359 -21.67 -13.78 2.37
CA LEU A 359 -22.11 -14.70 1.31
C LEU A 359 -22.09 -16.18 1.75
N GLY A 360 -22.00 -16.45 3.06
CA GLY A 360 -22.09 -17.80 3.62
C GLY A 360 -20.89 -18.70 3.35
N SER A 361 -19.71 -18.15 3.05
CA SER A 361 -18.45 -18.88 2.80
C SER A 361 -18.56 -19.96 1.70
N THR A 362 -19.48 -19.77 0.76
CA THR A 362 -19.63 -20.65 -0.41
C THR A 362 -18.47 -20.48 -1.39
N THR A 363 -18.24 -21.45 -2.27
CA THR A 363 -17.20 -21.35 -3.32
C THR A 363 -17.39 -20.10 -4.18
N PHE A 364 -18.64 -19.80 -4.54
CA PHE A 364 -18.99 -18.58 -5.28
C PHE A 364 -18.73 -17.31 -4.44
N GLY A 365 -19.12 -17.32 -3.17
CA GLY A 365 -18.88 -16.21 -2.25
C GLY A 365 -17.39 -15.90 -2.08
N ASN A 366 -16.54 -16.92 -1.97
CA ASN A 366 -15.09 -16.77 -1.88
C ASN A 366 -14.47 -16.21 -3.17
N ALA A 367 -14.95 -16.66 -4.34
CA ALA A 367 -14.50 -16.13 -5.62
C ALA A 367 -14.90 -14.65 -5.80
N LEU A 368 -16.13 -14.29 -5.43
CA LEU A 368 -16.59 -12.91 -5.48
C LEU A 368 -15.82 -12.03 -4.49
N ALA A 369 -15.58 -12.50 -3.27
CA ALA A 369 -14.76 -11.80 -2.28
C ALA A 369 -13.33 -11.54 -2.80
N GLN A 370 -12.73 -12.54 -3.46
CA GLN A 370 -11.42 -12.39 -4.08
C GLN A 370 -11.43 -11.37 -5.23
N MET A 371 -12.43 -11.43 -6.11
CA MET A 371 -12.59 -10.48 -7.23
C MET A 371 -12.76 -9.05 -6.70
N SER A 372 -13.60 -8.85 -5.68
CA SER A 372 -13.82 -7.57 -5.03
C SER A 372 -12.53 -6.98 -4.45
N VAL A 373 -11.68 -7.79 -3.81
CA VAL A 373 -10.38 -7.34 -3.30
C VAL A 373 -9.47 -6.85 -4.43
N PHE A 374 -9.36 -7.62 -5.53
CA PHE A 374 -8.54 -7.20 -6.67
C PHE A 374 -9.09 -5.95 -7.35
N PHE A 375 -10.40 -5.85 -7.52
CA PHE A 375 -11.06 -4.69 -8.12
C PHE A 375 -10.83 -3.43 -7.28
N ILE A 376 -11.12 -3.48 -5.98
CA ILE A 376 -10.91 -2.35 -5.06
C ILE A 376 -9.43 -1.94 -5.06
N SER A 377 -8.51 -2.90 -4.99
CA SER A 377 -7.08 -2.63 -5.07
C SER A 377 -6.72 -1.92 -6.38
N ALA A 378 -7.19 -2.41 -7.53
CA ALA A 378 -6.90 -1.81 -8.84
C ALA A 378 -7.42 -0.36 -8.95
N VAL A 379 -8.63 -0.09 -8.46
CA VAL A 379 -9.22 1.25 -8.44
C VAL A 379 -8.37 2.21 -7.62
N PHE A 380 -7.86 1.81 -6.45
CA PHE A 380 -6.99 2.68 -5.65
C PHE A 380 -5.64 2.95 -6.30
N HIS A 381 -5.06 1.97 -7.00
CA HIS A 381 -3.83 2.20 -7.77
C HIS A 381 -4.07 3.21 -8.90
N GLU A 382 -5.18 3.08 -9.63
CA GLU A 382 -5.56 4.05 -10.68
C GLU A 382 -5.82 5.44 -10.10
N TYR A 383 -6.52 5.51 -8.96
CA TYR A 383 -6.82 6.75 -8.25
C TYR A 383 -5.55 7.54 -7.90
N TRP A 384 -4.52 6.89 -7.35
CA TRP A 384 -3.28 7.58 -6.96
C TRP A 384 -2.59 8.21 -8.18
N PHE A 385 -2.48 7.48 -9.29
CA PHE A 385 -1.84 8.00 -10.49
C PHE A 385 -2.70 9.02 -11.22
N THR A 386 -4.00 8.80 -11.33
CA THR A 386 -4.93 9.71 -12.00
C THR A 386 -4.93 11.09 -11.34
N VAL A 387 -5.00 11.13 -10.01
CA VAL A 387 -5.01 12.40 -9.27
C VAL A 387 -3.63 13.06 -9.30
N SER A 388 -2.55 12.30 -9.12
CA SER A 388 -1.20 12.86 -9.04
C SER A 388 -0.70 13.40 -10.39
N LEU A 389 -1.05 12.72 -11.47
CA LEU A 389 -0.71 13.11 -12.85
C LEU A 389 -1.81 13.94 -13.52
N ARG A 390 -2.93 14.22 -12.83
CA ARG A 390 -4.07 15.00 -13.34
C ARG A 390 -4.54 14.56 -14.73
N MET A 391 -4.52 13.25 -14.97
CA MET A 391 -4.92 12.65 -16.24
C MET A 391 -5.52 11.28 -15.98
N PHE A 392 -6.58 10.94 -16.68
CA PHE A 392 -7.18 9.60 -16.58
C PHE A 392 -6.71 8.76 -17.75
N TYR A 393 -5.84 7.78 -17.47
CA TYR A 393 -5.40 6.84 -18.48
C TYR A 393 -5.27 5.45 -17.83
N PRO A 394 -6.34 4.61 -17.88
CA PRO A 394 -6.52 3.49 -16.94
C PRO A 394 -5.64 2.26 -17.17
N ILE A 395 -4.39 2.45 -17.59
CA ILE A 395 -3.46 1.38 -17.93
C ILE A 395 -3.07 0.59 -16.69
N ILE A 396 -2.85 1.22 -15.51
CA ILE A 396 -2.52 0.43 -14.31
C ILE A 396 -3.71 -0.44 -13.88
N PHE A 397 -4.94 0.06 -14.02
CA PHE A 397 -6.13 -0.74 -13.77
C PHE A 397 -6.16 -1.98 -14.68
N PHE A 398 -5.96 -1.81 -15.99
CA PHE A 398 -5.93 -2.93 -16.95
C PHE A 398 -4.77 -3.91 -16.68
N LEU A 399 -3.56 -3.42 -16.43
CA LEU A 399 -2.39 -4.25 -16.12
C LEU A 399 -2.61 -5.07 -14.83
N TYR A 400 -3.13 -4.44 -13.78
CA TYR A 400 -3.28 -5.09 -12.49
C TYR A 400 -4.50 -6.02 -12.43
N PHE A 401 -5.65 -5.58 -12.91
CA PHE A 401 -6.91 -6.32 -12.80
C PHE A 401 -7.07 -7.35 -13.91
N VAL A 402 -6.90 -6.95 -15.18
CA VAL A 402 -7.14 -7.83 -16.33
C VAL A 402 -5.94 -8.75 -16.56
N ILE A 403 -4.75 -8.20 -16.80
CA ILE A 403 -3.56 -9.02 -17.05
C ILE A 403 -3.16 -9.80 -15.79
N GLY A 404 -3.15 -9.15 -14.63
CA GLY A 404 -2.91 -9.82 -13.35
C GLY A 404 -3.92 -10.94 -13.06
N GLY A 405 -5.20 -10.74 -13.39
CA GLY A 405 -6.24 -11.77 -13.27
C GLY A 405 -6.04 -12.95 -14.23
N ILE A 406 -5.71 -12.69 -15.49
CA ILE A 406 -5.40 -13.74 -16.48
C ILE A 406 -4.19 -14.55 -16.02
N ILE A 407 -3.11 -13.89 -15.62
CA ILE A 407 -1.89 -14.55 -15.14
C ILE A 407 -2.14 -15.32 -13.85
N PHE A 408 -3.01 -14.81 -12.97
CA PHE A 408 -3.43 -15.53 -11.78
C PHE A 408 -4.09 -16.88 -12.15
N LEU A 409 -5.02 -16.87 -13.11
CA LEU A 409 -5.67 -18.09 -13.60
C LEU A 409 -4.66 -19.04 -14.26
N LEU A 410 -3.77 -18.52 -15.11
CA LEU A 410 -2.71 -19.32 -15.75
C LEU A 410 -1.74 -19.93 -14.73
N SER A 411 -1.46 -19.22 -13.64
CA SER A 411 -0.55 -19.71 -12.58
C SER A 411 -1.08 -20.97 -11.89
N ASN A 412 -2.40 -21.18 -11.87
CA ASN A 412 -3.00 -22.39 -11.30
C ASN A 412 -2.84 -23.62 -12.21
N LEU A 413 -2.56 -23.41 -13.50
CA LEU A 413 -2.32 -24.48 -14.48
C LEU A 413 -0.85 -24.94 -14.44
N ILE A 414 0.09 -24.06 -14.10
CA ILE A 414 1.52 -24.35 -14.05
C ILE A 414 1.86 -24.99 -12.69
N LYS A 415 1.72 -26.32 -12.58
CA LYS A 415 1.88 -27.04 -11.30
C LYS A 415 3.33 -27.37 -10.90
N LYS A 416 4.32 -27.38 -11.82
CA LYS A 416 5.79 -27.54 -11.60
C LYS A 416 6.57 -27.09 -12.87
N PRO A 417 7.86 -26.67 -12.84
CA PRO A 417 8.79 -26.46 -11.73
C PRO A 417 8.87 -24.98 -11.29
N SER A 418 9.25 -24.73 -10.03
CA SER A 418 9.27 -23.39 -9.41
C SER A 418 10.11 -22.34 -10.16
N SER A 419 11.14 -22.78 -10.90
CA SER A 419 12.03 -21.86 -11.62
C SER A 419 11.35 -21.23 -12.85
N THR A 420 10.62 -22.00 -13.66
CA THR A 420 9.98 -21.48 -14.89
C THR A 420 8.92 -20.45 -14.55
N TRP A 421 8.10 -20.72 -13.53
CA TRP A 421 7.14 -19.74 -13.04
C TRP A 421 7.83 -18.46 -12.55
N ASN A 422 8.95 -18.58 -11.84
CA ASN A 422 9.65 -17.40 -11.34
C ASN A 422 10.18 -16.53 -12.49
N VAL A 423 10.71 -17.13 -13.56
CA VAL A 423 11.10 -16.39 -14.78
C VAL A 423 9.91 -15.67 -15.40
N VAL A 424 8.76 -16.35 -15.53
CA VAL A 424 7.53 -15.74 -16.06
C VAL A 424 7.05 -14.58 -15.18
N LEU A 425 7.14 -14.73 -13.85
CA LEU A 425 6.79 -13.68 -12.91
C LEU A 425 7.69 -12.45 -13.08
N TRP A 426 9.01 -12.63 -13.15
CA TRP A 426 9.96 -11.54 -13.37
C TRP A 426 9.74 -10.87 -14.72
N TRP A 427 9.57 -11.66 -15.78
CA TRP A 427 9.25 -11.15 -17.11
C TRP A 427 7.97 -10.30 -17.10
N ASN A 428 6.90 -10.80 -16.48
CA ASN A 428 5.64 -10.07 -16.36
C ASN A 428 5.79 -8.77 -15.57
N LEU A 429 6.51 -8.80 -14.45
CA LEU A 429 6.69 -7.62 -13.60
C LEU A 429 7.52 -6.54 -14.32
N MET A 430 8.62 -6.93 -14.96
CA MET A 430 9.46 -6.01 -15.71
C MET A 430 8.73 -5.43 -16.93
N LEU A 431 8.08 -6.28 -17.74
CA LEU A 431 7.31 -5.84 -18.89
C LEU A 431 6.15 -4.92 -18.48
N GLY A 432 5.40 -5.29 -17.43
CA GLY A 432 4.32 -4.49 -16.87
C GLY A 432 4.79 -3.11 -16.42
N THR A 433 5.95 -3.01 -15.74
CA THR A 433 6.53 -1.71 -15.37
C THR A 433 6.94 -0.89 -16.59
N GLY A 434 7.49 -1.52 -17.64
CA GLY A 434 7.84 -0.85 -18.88
C GLY A 434 6.63 -0.27 -19.61
N ILE A 435 5.54 -1.06 -19.74
CA ILE A 435 4.27 -0.61 -20.33
C ILE A 435 3.70 0.55 -19.53
N PHE A 436 3.61 0.40 -18.21
CA PHE A 436 3.13 1.45 -17.31
C PHE A 436 3.91 2.76 -17.53
N PHE A 437 5.25 2.72 -17.46
CA PHE A 437 6.06 3.93 -17.63
C PHE A 437 5.90 4.54 -19.03
N ALA A 438 5.95 3.73 -20.09
CA ALA A 438 5.86 4.24 -21.45
C ALA A 438 4.52 4.89 -21.76
N CYS A 439 3.42 4.28 -21.29
CA CYS A 439 2.07 4.80 -21.45
C CYS A 439 1.85 6.10 -20.68
N TYR A 440 2.12 6.12 -19.38
CA TYR A 440 1.88 7.31 -18.55
C TYR A 440 2.83 8.46 -18.89
N ALA A 441 4.12 8.18 -19.16
CA ALA A 441 5.04 9.23 -19.57
C ALA A 441 4.63 9.82 -20.92
N SER A 442 4.26 8.99 -21.90
CA SER A 442 3.83 9.48 -23.21
C SER A 442 2.59 10.35 -23.12
N GLU A 443 1.59 9.95 -22.35
CA GLU A 443 0.38 10.75 -22.15
C GLU A 443 0.70 12.09 -21.45
N TRP A 444 1.57 12.07 -20.43
CA TRP A 444 1.99 13.29 -19.73
C TRP A 444 2.72 14.28 -20.64
N TYR A 445 3.61 13.80 -21.54
CA TYR A 445 4.30 14.66 -22.51
C TYR A 445 3.40 15.08 -23.67
N ALA A 446 2.48 14.23 -24.13
CA ALA A 446 1.49 14.58 -25.13
C ALA A 446 0.59 15.72 -24.63
N ARG A 447 0.14 15.68 -23.37
CA ARG A 447 -0.68 16.76 -22.77
C ARG A 447 0.03 18.10 -22.67
N GLN A 448 1.37 18.11 -22.62
CA GLN A 448 2.16 19.35 -22.61
C GLN A 448 2.41 19.90 -24.02
N LYS A 449 2.60 19.04 -25.01
CA LYS A 449 2.96 19.42 -26.39
C LYS A 449 1.75 19.66 -27.30
N CYS A 450 0.67 18.91 -27.11
CA CYS A 450 -0.54 18.95 -27.95
C CYS A 450 -1.57 19.95 -27.38
N SER A 451 -2.41 20.53 -28.24
CA SER A 451 -3.54 21.37 -27.80
C SER A 451 -4.62 20.54 -27.09
N LYS A 452 -5.52 21.22 -26.37
CA LYS A 452 -6.76 20.58 -25.90
C LYS A 452 -7.60 20.21 -27.11
N ILE A 453 -8.08 18.98 -27.15
CA ILE A 453 -8.91 18.46 -28.25
C ILE A 453 -10.39 18.77 -27.97
N TYR A 454 -10.80 18.70 -26.70
CA TYR A 454 -12.17 18.94 -26.27
C TYR A 454 -12.26 20.19 -25.40
N GLU A 455 -13.26 21.04 -25.66
CA GLU A 455 -13.55 22.21 -24.81
C GLU A 455 -14.08 21.80 -23.43
N ASN A 456 -14.78 20.66 -23.35
CA ASN A 456 -15.26 20.11 -22.08
C ASN A 456 -14.08 19.51 -21.29
N ASN A 457 -13.76 20.13 -20.16
CA ASN A 457 -12.68 19.71 -19.27
C ASN A 457 -12.80 18.25 -18.80
N LEU A 458 -14.01 17.70 -18.67
CA LEU A 458 -14.19 16.31 -18.26
C LEU A 458 -13.82 15.34 -19.39
N LEU A 459 -14.22 15.63 -20.62
CA LEU A 459 -13.90 14.80 -21.80
C LEU A 459 -12.40 14.86 -22.12
N ASP A 460 -11.79 16.04 -22.00
CA ASP A 460 -10.35 16.22 -22.16
C ASP A 460 -9.54 15.48 -21.08
N LEU A 461 -10.10 15.26 -19.89
CA LEU A 461 -9.47 14.45 -18.84
C LEU A 461 -9.58 12.95 -19.13
N LEU A 462 -10.76 12.49 -19.58
CA LEU A 462 -11.09 11.08 -19.77
C LEU A 462 -10.49 10.48 -21.04
N ILE A 463 -10.33 11.28 -22.09
CA ILE A 463 -9.80 10.81 -23.37
C ILE A 463 -8.28 11.08 -23.41
N PRO A 464 -7.45 10.03 -23.62
CA PRO A 464 -6.01 10.19 -23.70
C PRO A 464 -5.59 10.96 -24.96
N ARG A 465 -4.76 12.00 -24.79
CA ARG A 465 -4.31 12.88 -25.88
C ARG A 465 -3.22 12.26 -26.74
N VAL A 466 -2.56 11.21 -26.25
CA VAL A 466 -1.49 10.54 -27.01
C VAL A 466 -1.98 10.02 -28.36
N TRP A 467 -3.25 9.62 -28.50
CA TRP A 467 -3.76 9.02 -29.73
C TRP A 467 -4.18 10.05 -30.80
N ASP A 468 -4.70 11.20 -30.35
CA ASP A 468 -5.30 12.21 -31.23
C ASP A 468 -4.56 13.57 -31.10
N CYS A 469 -3.23 13.54 -31.10
CA CYS A 469 -2.44 14.77 -30.94
C CYS A 469 -2.60 15.71 -32.14
N GLN A 470 -3.25 16.84 -31.92
CA GLN A 470 -3.15 18.00 -32.80
C GLN A 470 -2.06 18.94 -32.25
N HIS A 471 -1.06 19.26 -33.07
CA HIS A 471 -0.03 20.21 -32.68
C HIS A 471 -0.66 21.57 -32.38
N ARG A 472 -0.23 22.22 -31.27
CA ARG A 472 -0.53 23.64 -31.08
C ARG A 472 0.06 24.40 -32.27
N LEU A 473 -0.79 24.98 -33.11
CA LEU A 473 -0.39 26.10 -33.96
C LEU A 473 0.16 27.17 -33.01
N LYS A 474 1.47 27.45 -33.11
CA LYS A 474 2.14 28.46 -32.30
C LYS A 474 1.65 29.85 -32.63
#